data_AF-A0A3D3EI70-F1
#
_entry.id   AF-A0A3D3EI70-F1
#
_cell.length_a   1.000
_cell.length_b   1.000
_cell.length_c   1.000
_cell.angle_alpha   90.00
_cell.angle_beta   90.00
_cell.angle_gamma   90.00
#
_symmetry.space_group_name_H-M   'P 1'
#
loop_
_entity.id
_entity.type
_entity.pdbx_description
1 polymer ?
#
loop_
_entity_poly.entity_id
_entity_poly.type
_entity_poly.pdbx_seq_one_letter_code
_entity_poly.pdbx_strand_id
1 'polypeptide(L)'
;MKKLLAATGVMLAMTVTSVMAAPSGTFRQAHELGFGSSSSLDPISKGRVFQITEKIMSRLVRPDTAGKPSADLALSWSANSDATEWTFKLRGGVKFHDGSSFGSEDVLYSINRVLDPEIKSPARSALKMIDKVEAVDGSTVKFTLSTPFADMPLQLMDYRIRMIPEGSGDTIATTGIGTGPFKLVKFDAEGVTKLVA
;
A
#
# COMPACT_ATOMS: atom_id res chain seq x y z
N MET A 1 -30.24 -15.11 -74.68
CA MET A 1 -28.87 -14.69 -75.05
C MET A 1 -28.44 -13.56 -74.12
N LYS A 2 -27.30 -13.71 -73.43
CA LYS A 2 -26.36 -12.66 -72.91
C LYS A 2 -26.92 -11.68 -71.86
N LYS A 3 -26.34 -11.43 -70.68
CA LYS A 3 -25.12 -11.85 -69.96
C LYS A 3 -25.35 -11.55 -68.45
N LEU A 4 -24.87 -12.41 -67.55
CA LEU A 4 -24.70 -12.11 -66.12
C LEU A 4 -23.51 -11.15 -65.93
N LEU A 5 -23.66 -10.14 -65.07
CA LEU A 5 -22.55 -9.42 -64.42
C LEU A 5 -22.59 -9.75 -62.92
N ALA A 6 -21.56 -10.44 -62.45
CA ALA A 6 -21.30 -10.66 -61.03
C ALA A 6 -20.58 -9.43 -60.47
N ALA A 7 -21.13 -8.83 -59.41
CA ALA A 7 -20.48 -7.78 -58.65
C ALA A 7 -19.89 -8.40 -57.38
N THR A 8 -18.57 -8.49 -57.33
CA THR A 8 -17.79 -8.93 -56.17
C THR A 8 -17.73 -7.80 -55.16
N GLY A 9 -18.52 -7.87 -54.09
CA GLY A 9 -18.45 -6.92 -52.98
C GLY A 9 -17.25 -7.21 -52.08
N VAL A 10 -16.23 -6.37 -52.13
CA VAL A 10 -15.11 -6.40 -51.17
C VAL A 10 -15.61 -5.83 -49.84
N MET A 11 -15.72 -6.68 -48.82
CA MET A 11 -16.07 -6.27 -47.46
C MET A 11 -14.80 -5.78 -46.75
N LEU A 12 -14.67 -4.46 -46.59
CA LEU A 12 -13.54 -3.84 -45.89
C LEU A 12 -13.80 -3.94 -44.37
N ALA A 13 -13.14 -4.89 -43.71
CA ALA A 13 -13.15 -4.97 -42.24
C ALA A 13 -12.28 -3.85 -41.66
N MET A 14 -12.91 -2.79 -41.15
CA MET A 14 -12.22 -1.77 -40.36
C MET A 14 -11.86 -2.35 -38.98
N THR A 15 -10.62 -2.81 -38.83
CA THR A 15 -10.05 -3.09 -37.51
C THR A 15 -9.79 -1.75 -36.80
N VAL A 16 -10.66 -1.37 -35.88
CA VAL A 16 -10.42 -0.26 -34.96
C VAL A 16 -9.38 -0.73 -33.94
N THR A 17 -8.10 -0.49 -34.22
CA THR A 17 -7.05 -0.61 -33.20
C THR A 17 -7.17 0.61 -32.29
N SER A 18 -7.78 0.44 -31.12
CA SER A 18 -7.74 1.42 -30.05
C SER A 18 -6.30 1.53 -29.55
N VAL A 19 -5.53 2.47 -30.09
CA VAL A 19 -4.25 2.90 -29.51
C VAL A 19 -4.58 3.70 -28.25
N MET A 20 -4.65 3.06 -27.09
CA MET A 20 -4.60 3.79 -25.83
C MET A 20 -3.18 4.32 -25.68
N ALA A 21 -3.00 5.64 -25.84
CA ALA A 21 -1.75 6.29 -25.52
C ALA A 21 -1.40 5.97 -24.05
N ALA A 22 -0.15 5.57 -23.80
CA ALA A 22 0.32 5.39 -22.43
C ALA A 22 0.11 6.70 -21.67
N PRO A 23 -0.40 6.67 -20.43
CA PRO A 23 -0.58 7.88 -19.64
C PRO A 23 0.77 8.61 -19.54
N SER A 24 0.83 9.82 -20.09
CA SER A 24 2.01 10.67 -20.11
C SER A 24 1.69 12.01 -19.47
N GLY A 25 2.60 12.56 -18.66
CA GLY A 25 2.47 13.88 -18.09
C GLY A 25 2.90 13.96 -16.63
N THR A 26 2.79 15.15 -16.05
CA THR A 26 3.06 15.40 -14.63
C THR A 26 1.75 15.68 -13.91
N PHE A 27 1.34 14.80 -13.00
CA PHE A 27 0.30 15.10 -12.04
C PHE A 27 0.87 16.01 -10.94
N ARG A 28 0.26 17.18 -10.74
CA ARG A 28 0.63 18.11 -9.68
C ARG A 28 -0.49 18.16 -8.65
N GLN A 29 -0.15 17.84 -7.40
CA GLN A 29 -1.07 17.90 -6.27
C GLN A 29 -0.46 18.82 -5.21
N ALA A 30 -1.27 19.77 -4.72
CA ALA A 30 -0.88 20.53 -3.54
C ALA A 30 -0.88 19.61 -2.31
N HIS A 31 0.14 19.71 -1.47
CA HIS A 31 0.15 19.07 -0.16
C HIS A 31 0.26 20.14 0.93
N GLU A 32 -0.13 19.77 2.15
CA GLU A 32 -0.04 20.66 3.29
C GLU A 32 1.42 20.80 3.76
N LEU A 33 1.85 22.02 4.07
CA LEU A 33 3.15 22.31 4.71
C LEU A 33 3.11 22.10 6.24
N GLY A 34 2.12 21.37 6.75
CA GLY A 34 1.64 21.46 8.14
C GLY A 34 2.69 21.28 9.23
N PHE A 35 3.77 20.56 8.93
CA PHE A 35 4.89 20.34 9.86
C PHE A 35 6.20 21.01 9.44
N GLY A 36 6.25 21.72 8.30
CA GLY A 36 7.44 22.39 7.77
C GLY A 36 8.66 21.47 7.78
N SER A 37 9.79 21.96 8.30
CA SER A 37 11.02 21.19 8.52
C SER A 37 10.89 19.94 9.41
N SER A 38 9.81 19.80 10.19
CA SER A 38 9.50 18.58 10.97
C SER A 38 8.71 17.53 10.18
N SER A 39 8.48 17.76 8.88
CA SER A 39 7.80 16.80 8.02
C SER A 39 8.61 15.52 7.85
N SER A 40 7.93 14.39 7.79
CA SER A 40 8.54 13.06 7.76
C SER A 40 7.84 12.16 6.74
N LEU A 41 8.60 11.26 6.12
CA LEU A 41 8.03 10.17 5.32
C LEU A 41 7.77 8.90 6.14
N ASP A 42 8.09 8.90 7.45
CA ASP A 42 7.77 7.77 8.31
C ASP A 42 6.25 7.76 8.58
N PRO A 43 5.52 6.71 8.16
CA PRO A 43 4.06 6.68 8.25
C PRO A 43 3.55 6.73 9.70
N ILE A 44 4.39 6.36 10.67
CA ILE A 44 4.05 6.38 12.09
C ILE A 44 4.54 7.64 12.82
N SER A 45 5.10 8.61 12.10
CA SER A 45 5.49 9.90 12.68
C SER A 45 4.29 10.84 12.90
N LYS A 46 4.39 11.71 13.91
CA LYS A 46 3.45 12.83 14.09
C LYS A 46 3.53 13.81 12.91
N GLY A 47 4.72 14.05 12.38
CA GLY A 47 4.99 14.94 11.25
C GLY A 47 4.82 14.30 9.87
N ARG A 48 4.19 13.12 9.79
CA ARG A 48 4.06 12.39 8.52
C ARG A 48 3.36 13.21 7.44
N VAL A 49 3.80 13.07 6.19
CA VAL A 49 3.12 13.68 5.03
C VAL A 49 2.24 12.64 4.32
N PHE A 50 0.96 12.63 4.65
CA PHE A 50 0.01 11.61 4.18
C PHE A 50 -0.09 11.57 2.64
N GLN A 51 -0.16 12.74 2.00
CA GLN A 51 -0.32 12.87 0.54
C GLN A 51 0.86 12.26 -0.24
N ILE A 52 2.03 12.12 0.41
CA ILE A 52 3.21 11.48 -0.17
C ILE A 52 3.23 9.99 0.21
N THR A 53 3.12 9.67 1.50
CA THR A 53 3.17 8.28 2.01
C THR A 53 2.10 7.38 1.38
N GLU A 54 0.94 7.93 1.00
CA GLU A 54 -0.10 7.18 0.28
C GLU A 54 0.27 6.72 -1.13
N LYS A 55 1.24 7.36 -1.75
CA LYS A 55 1.68 7.06 -3.12
C LYS A 55 2.87 6.10 -3.15
N ILE A 56 3.67 6.12 -2.09
CA ILE A 56 4.95 5.40 -2.04
C ILE A 56 4.89 4.11 -1.22
N MET A 57 3.93 3.96 -0.30
CA MET A 57 3.85 2.79 0.57
C MET A 57 2.44 2.19 0.58
N SER A 58 2.33 0.87 0.64
CA SER A 58 1.04 0.16 0.68
C SER A 58 0.70 -0.35 2.08
N ARG A 59 -0.56 -0.74 2.29
CA ARG A 59 -1.06 -1.35 3.52
C ARG A 59 -1.30 -2.84 3.32
N LEU A 60 -1.58 -3.59 4.39
CA LEU A 60 -2.14 -4.93 4.24
C LEU A 60 -3.56 -4.88 3.66
N VAL A 61 -4.37 -3.99 4.23
CA VAL A 61 -5.78 -3.80 3.90
C VAL A 61 -6.00 -2.34 3.55
N ARG A 62 -6.76 -2.07 2.49
CA ARG A 62 -7.14 -0.72 2.06
C ARG A 62 -8.66 -0.54 2.08
N PRO A 63 -9.16 0.69 2.20
CA PRO A 63 -10.57 0.95 1.92
C PRO A 63 -10.84 0.78 0.42
N ASP A 64 -11.97 0.14 0.08
CA ASP A 64 -12.54 0.20 -1.26
C ASP A 64 -13.32 1.51 -1.49
N THR A 65 -13.98 1.64 -2.64
CA THR A 65 -14.78 2.81 -3.00
C THR A 65 -16.03 3.01 -2.12
N ALA A 66 -16.45 1.98 -1.38
CA ALA A 66 -17.53 2.04 -0.40
C ALA A 66 -17.00 2.22 1.04
N GLY A 67 -15.69 2.38 1.23
CA GLY A 67 -15.04 2.52 2.53
C GLY A 67 -14.91 1.21 3.31
N LYS A 68 -15.09 0.05 2.66
CA LYS A 68 -14.98 -1.27 3.30
C LYS A 68 -13.56 -1.84 3.19
N PRO A 69 -13.14 -2.70 4.14
CA PRO A 69 -11.89 -3.45 4.04
C PRO A 69 -11.78 -4.21 2.71
N SER A 70 -10.67 -4.00 2.01
CA SER A 70 -10.36 -4.64 0.72
C SER A 70 -8.89 -4.95 0.61
N ALA A 71 -8.55 -5.89 -0.28
CA ALA A 71 -7.20 -6.37 -0.49
C ALA A 71 -6.25 -5.26 -0.99
N ASP A 72 -5.05 -5.23 -0.42
CA ASP A 72 -3.89 -4.48 -0.89
C ASP A 72 -2.68 -5.44 -0.96
N LEU A 73 -1.78 -5.41 0.03
CA LEU A 73 -0.70 -6.40 0.17
C LEU A 73 -1.18 -7.74 0.72
N ALA A 74 -2.26 -7.76 1.51
CA ALA A 74 -2.94 -9.00 1.89
C ALA A 74 -4.05 -9.32 0.88
N LEU A 75 -4.02 -10.53 0.32
CA LEU A 75 -5.02 -11.04 -0.62
C LEU A 75 -6.30 -11.52 0.08
N SER A 76 -6.16 -12.07 1.28
CA SER A 76 -7.26 -12.57 2.10
C SER A 76 -6.87 -12.63 3.57
N TRP A 77 -7.89 -12.77 4.42
CA TRP A 77 -7.71 -12.97 5.85
C TRP A 77 -8.88 -13.75 6.45
N SER A 78 -8.64 -14.39 7.59
CA SER A 78 -9.66 -15.14 8.33
C SER A 78 -9.41 -15.05 9.83
N ALA A 79 -10.48 -14.97 10.61
CA ALA A 79 -10.45 -15.07 12.06
C ALA A 79 -10.73 -16.50 12.53
N ASN A 80 -10.27 -16.85 13.74
CA ASN A 80 -10.84 -17.99 14.48
C ASN A 80 -12.28 -17.69 14.95
N SER A 81 -12.95 -18.66 15.56
CA SER A 81 -14.35 -18.52 16.03
C SER A 81 -14.56 -17.35 17.00
N ASP A 82 -13.52 -17.02 17.76
CA ASP A 82 -13.61 -16.07 18.88
C ASP A 82 -13.07 -14.69 18.50
N ALA A 83 -12.63 -14.49 17.25
CA ALA A 83 -11.98 -13.27 16.76
C ALA A 83 -10.78 -12.81 17.61
N THR A 84 -10.04 -13.76 18.18
CA THR A 84 -8.81 -13.55 18.95
C THR A 84 -7.56 -13.88 18.16
N GLU A 85 -7.69 -14.61 17.05
CA GLU A 85 -6.58 -14.90 16.13
C GLU A 85 -6.98 -14.56 14.71
N TRP A 86 -6.10 -13.87 13.98
CA TRP A 86 -6.30 -13.52 12.58
C TRP A 86 -5.12 -13.97 11.73
N THR A 87 -5.41 -14.67 10.64
CA THR A 87 -4.40 -15.07 9.65
C THR A 87 -4.59 -14.28 8.37
N PHE A 88 -3.51 -13.68 7.86
CA PHE A 88 -3.47 -12.91 6.61
C PHE A 88 -2.57 -13.61 5.59
N LYS A 89 -3.04 -13.71 4.35
CA LYS A 89 -2.27 -14.24 3.21
C LYS A 89 -1.77 -13.09 2.35
N LEU A 90 -0.46 -13.01 2.16
CA LEU A 90 0.21 -11.92 1.45
C LEU A 90 0.31 -12.19 -0.06
N ARG A 91 0.36 -11.12 -0.83
CA ARG A 91 0.62 -11.17 -2.27
C ARG A 91 2.08 -11.59 -2.53
N GLY A 92 2.25 -12.63 -3.34
CA GLY A 92 3.57 -13.06 -3.79
C GLY A 92 4.19 -12.12 -4.85
N GLY A 93 5.52 -12.08 -4.90
CA GLY A 93 6.27 -11.37 -5.94
C GLY A 93 6.32 -9.85 -5.80
N VAL A 94 5.85 -9.29 -4.69
CA VAL A 94 5.91 -7.86 -4.42
C VAL A 94 7.36 -7.44 -4.13
N LYS A 95 7.77 -6.32 -4.69
CA LYS A 95 9.07 -5.71 -4.49
C LYS A 95 8.93 -4.33 -3.87
N PHE A 96 9.84 -4.01 -2.96
CA PHE A 96 10.07 -2.63 -2.56
C PHE A 96 10.75 -1.85 -3.69
N HIS A 97 10.74 -0.53 -3.58
CA HIS A 97 11.32 0.35 -4.59
C HIS A 97 12.81 0.15 -4.83
N ASP A 98 13.53 -0.37 -3.84
CA ASP A 98 14.96 -0.72 -3.89
C ASP A 98 15.25 -2.11 -4.49
N GLY A 99 14.21 -2.89 -4.82
CA GLY A 99 14.30 -4.22 -5.41
C GLY A 99 14.30 -5.39 -4.41
N SER A 100 14.35 -5.11 -3.11
CA SER A 100 14.15 -6.13 -2.06
C SER A 100 12.74 -6.72 -2.14
N SER A 101 12.58 -7.97 -1.70
CA SER A 101 11.28 -8.65 -1.69
C SER A 101 10.48 -8.22 -0.48
N PHE A 102 9.17 -7.98 -0.66
CA PHE A 102 8.24 -7.85 0.46
C PHE A 102 7.79 -9.24 0.94
N GLY A 103 7.73 -9.43 2.26
CA GLY A 103 7.27 -10.66 2.91
C GLY A 103 6.70 -10.42 4.31
N SER A 104 6.44 -11.53 5.01
CA SER A 104 5.84 -11.51 6.36
C SER A 104 6.72 -10.86 7.43
N GLU A 105 8.05 -10.90 7.30
CA GLU A 105 8.96 -10.23 8.23
C GLU A 105 8.85 -8.71 8.18
N ASP A 106 8.62 -8.13 6.99
CA ASP A 106 8.37 -6.69 6.85
C ASP A 106 7.06 -6.28 7.54
N VAL A 107 6.06 -7.17 7.54
CA VAL A 107 4.79 -6.97 8.24
C VAL A 107 5.01 -7.00 9.74
N LEU A 108 5.69 -8.05 10.23
CA LEU A 108 6.04 -8.20 11.64
C LEU A 108 6.79 -6.95 12.14
N TYR A 109 7.82 -6.54 11.42
CA TYR A 109 8.61 -5.35 11.69
C TYR A 109 7.75 -4.08 11.76
N SER A 110 6.96 -3.83 10.71
CA SER A 110 6.14 -2.61 10.59
C SER A 110 5.10 -2.51 11.72
N ILE A 111 4.43 -3.61 12.07
CA ILE A 111 3.42 -3.62 13.13
C ILE A 111 4.08 -3.47 14.51
N ASN A 112 5.19 -4.15 14.77
CA ASN A 112 5.91 -4.00 16.03
C ASN A 112 6.41 -2.57 16.23
N ARG A 113 6.85 -1.87 15.18
CA ARG A 113 7.18 -0.43 15.27
C ARG A 113 5.98 0.43 15.69
N VAL A 114 4.76 0.09 15.24
CA VAL A 114 3.55 0.81 15.67
C VAL A 114 3.26 0.58 17.15
N LEU A 115 3.49 -0.65 17.63
CA LEU A 115 3.20 -1.08 19.00
C LEU A 115 4.25 -0.64 20.03
N ASP A 116 5.47 -0.40 19.58
CA ASP A 116 6.59 0.03 20.42
C ASP A 116 6.25 1.34 21.16
N PRO A 117 6.21 1.33 22.50
CA PRO A 117 5.91 2.52 23.29
C PRO A 117 6.97 3.62 23.16
N GLU A 118 8.23 3.28 22.87
CA GLU A 118 9.33 4.25 22.76
C GLU A 118 9.25 5.08 21.47
N ILE A 119 8.73 4.47 20.40
CA ILE A 119 8.49 5.15 19.12
C ILE A 119 7.34 6.17 19.24
N LYS A 120 6.43 6.00 20.21
CA LYS A 120 5.30 6.91 20.47
C LYS A 120 4.41 7.14 19.23
N SER A 121 4.21 6.09 18.45
CA SER A 121 3.35 6.13 17.26
C SER A 121 1.94 6.61 17.62
N PRO A 122 1.37 7.57 16.88
CA PRO A 122 0.00 8.01 17.10
C PRO A 122 -1.02 6.92 16.71
N ALA A 123 -0.60 5.88 15.98
CA ALA A 123 -1.43 4.74 15.60
C ALA A 123 -1.43 3.60 16.63
N ARG A 124 -0.58 3.68 17.67
CA ARG A 124 -0.45 2.62 18.68
C ARG A 124 -1.77 2.23 19.32
N SER A 125 -2.62 3.22 19.64
CA SER A 125 -3.92 2.97 20.28
C SER A 125 -4.89 2.16 19.41
N ALA A 126 -4.78 2.27 18.08
CA ALA A 126 -5.61 1.51 17.13
C ALA A 126 -5.23 0.02 17.09
N LEU A 127 -3.97 -0.30 17.42
CA LEU A 127 -3.44 -1.66 17.38
C LEU A 127 -3.20 -2.29 18.76
N LYS A 128 -3.50 -1.58 19.85
CA LYS A 128 -3.17 -2.00 21.23
C LYS A 128 -3.74 -3.37 21.64
N MET A 129 -4.75 -3.88 20.92
CA MET A 129 -5.31 -5.21 21.18
C MET A 129 -4.40 -6.33 20.70
N ILE A 130 -3.48 -6.07 19.77
CA ILE A 130 -2.51 -7.04 19.27
C ILE A 130 -1.53 -7.37 20.40
N ASP A 131 -1.53 -8.63 20.81
CA ASP A 131 -0.59 -9.20 21.78
C ASP A 131 0.66 -9.73 21.08
N LYS A 132 0.46 -10.40 19.93
CA LYS A 132 1.55 -11.00 19.15
C LYS A 132 1.31 -10.88 17.65
N VAL A 133 2.40 -10.68 16.91
CA VAL A 133 2.44 -10.83 15.45
C VAL A 133 3.49 -11.89 15.13
N GLU A 134 3.19 -12.77 14.17
CA GLU A 134 4.06 -13.88 13.80
C GLU A 134 4.15 -13.98 12.26
N ALA A 135 5.36 -14.05 11.74
CA ALA A 135 5.64 -14.51 10.40
C ALA A 135 5.57 -16.05 10.38
N VAL A 136 4.42 -16.62 9.98
CA VAL A 136 4.21 -18.08 9.98
C VAL A 136 5.04 -18.73 8.87
N ASP A 137 5.07 -18.08 7.71
CA ASP A 137 5.92 -18.37 6.57
C ASP A 137 6.14 -17.07 5.79
N GLY A 138 6.93 -17.08 4.71
CA GLY A 138 7.25 -15.87 3.93
C GLY A 138 6.06 -15.09 3.35
N SER A 139 4.86 -15.69 3.31
CA SER A 139 3.64 -15.13 2.74
C SER A 139 2.42 -15.20 3.68
N THR A 140 2.61 -15.60 4.93
CA THR A 140 1.54 -15.74 5.92
C THR A 140 1.91 -15.04 7.21
N VAL A 141 1.02 -14.17 7.68
CA VAL A 141 1.16 -13.48 8.96
C VAL A 141 0.00 -13.85 9.86
N LYS A 142 0.28 -14.13 11.13
CA LYS A 142 -0.74 -14.37 12.15
C LYS A 142 -0.67 -13.29 13.22
N PHE A 143 -1.83 -12.78 13.61
CA PHE A 143 -2.01 -11.85 14.72
C PHE A 143 -2.76 -12.57 15.83
N THR A 144 -2.25 -12.48 17.06
CA THR A 144 -2.94 -12.90 18.28
C THR A 144 -3.34 -11.66 19.06
N LEU A 145 -4.60 -11.61 19.48
CA LEU A 145 -5.19 -10.47 20.16
C LEU A 145 -5.43 -10.81 21.64
N SER A 146 -5.19 -9.83 22.50
CA SER A 146 -5.47 -9.90 23.95
C SER A 146 -6.96 -9.89 24.28
N THR A 147 -7.81 -9.47 23.34
CA THR A 147 -9.27 -9.42 23.47
C THR A 147 -9.93 -9.72 22.13
N PRO A 148 -11.10 -10.39 22.11
CA PRO A 148 -11.90 -10.56 20.89
C PRO A 148 -12.11 -9.24 20.15
N PHE A 149 -11.82 -9.21 18.84
CA PHE A 149 -12.01 -8.02 18.02
C PHE A 149 -12.28 -8.37 16.55
N ALA A 150 -13.57 -8.34 16.16
CA ALA A 150 -14.03 -8.68 14.82
C ALA A 150 -13.61 -7.67 13.73
N ASP A 151 -13.37 -6.42 14.13
CA ASP A 151 -13.09 -5.29 13.23
C ASP A 151 -11.60 -5.11 12.93
N MET A 152 -10.77 -6.13 13.17
CA MET A 152 -9.31 -6.06 12.98
C MET A 152 -8.93 -5.56 11.56
N PRO A 153 -9.54 -6.05 10.46
CA PRO A 153 -9.27 -5.52 9.12
C PRO A 153 -9.58 -4.03 8.97
N LEU A 154 -10.55 -3.49 9.73
CA LEU A 154 -10.82 -2.05 9.70
C LEU A 154 -9.69 -1.23 10.32
N GLN A 155 -9.06 -1.73 11.40
CA GLN A 155 -7.91 -1.04 12.00
C GLN A 155 -6.74 -0.98 11.02
N LEU A 156 -6.51 -2.05 10.26
CA LEU A 156 -5.42 -2.10 9.26
C LEU A 156 -5.62 -1.19 8.05
N MET A 157 -6.82 -0.59 7.87
CA MET A 157 -7.03 0.45 6.86
C MET A 157 -6.42 1.81 7.24
N ASP A 158 -6.02 1.99 8.50
CA ASP A 158 -5.43 3.24 8.98
C ASP A 158 -4.23 3.63 8.09
N TYR A 159 -4.25 4.86 7.60
CA TYR A 159 -3.24 5.38 6.68
C TYR A 159 -1.82 5.50 7.27
N ARG A 160 -1.68 5.32 8.58
CA ARG A 160 -0.42 5.27 9.31
C ARG A 160 0.18 3.88 9.39
N ILE A 161 -0.62 2.83 9.14
CA ILE A 161 -0.18 1.44 9.21
C ILE A 161 0.22 0.99 7.82
N ARG A 162 1.43 1.36 7.41
CA ARG A 162 2.00 1.01 6.11
C ARG A 162 3.18 0.08 6.27
N MET A 163 3.38 -0.79 5.29
CA MET A 163 4.46 -1.77 5.31
C MET A 163 5.74 -1.13 4.77
N ILE A 164 6.81 -1.25 5.54
CA ILE A 164 8.15 -0.73 5.22
C ILE A 164 9.16 -1.88 5.28
N PRO A 165 10.32 -1.79 4.61
CA PRO A 165 11.33 -2.83 4.68
C PRO A 165 11.79 -3.08 6.11
N GLU A 166 12.00 -4.34 6.47
CA GLU A 166 12.62 -4.71 7.75
C GLU A 166 13.91 -3.91 8.00
N GLY A 167 14.09 -3.40 9.22
CA GLY A 167 15.27 -2.63 9.62
C GLY A 167 15.33 -1.19 9.09
N SER A 168 14.39 -0.74 8.26
CA SER A 168 14.44 0.59 7.62
C SER A 168 14.03 1.77 8.53
N GLY A 169 13.59 1.52 9.76
CA GLY A 169 12.93 2.49 10.65
C GLY A 169 13.69 3.80 10.88
N ASP A 170 15.02 3.77 10.97
CA ASP A 170 15.83 4.98 11.17
C ASP A 170 16.00 5.80 9.88
N THR A 171 15.79 5.17 8.73
CA THR A 171 15.99 5.78 7.40
C THR A 171 14.68 6.13 6.70
N ILE A 172 13.57 5.50 7.09
CA ILE A 172 12.31 5.56 6.36
C ILE A 172 11.73 6.98 6.27
N ALA A 173 12.05 7.82 7.26
CA ALA A 173 11.66 9.22 7.30
C ALA A 173 12.18 10.04 6.10
N THR A 174 13.26 9.59 5.45
CA THR A 174 13.88 10.27 4.31
C THR A 174 13.92 9.43 3.05
N THR A 175 14.06 8.10 3.15
CA THR A 175 14.14 7.22 1.99
C THR A 175 12.78 7.02 1.33
N GLY A 176 11.71 6.96 2.12
CA GLY A 176 10.35 6.73 1.63
C GLY A 176 10.18 5.41 0.88
N ILE A 177 11.08 4.44 1.06
CA ILE A 177 11.02 3.16 0.36
C ILE A 177 9.74 2.43 0.76
N GLY A 178 8.97 2.01 -0.23
CA GLY A 178 7.75 1.24 -0.02
C GLY A 178 7.42 0.36 -1.22
N THR A 179 6.17 -0.09 -1.23
CA THR A 179 5.59 -0.97 -2.26
C THR A 179 4.49 -0.27 -3.07
N GLY A 180 4.35 1.05 -2.91
CA GLY A 180 3.37 1.86 -3.61
C GLY A 180 3.74 2.10 -5.08
N PRO A 181 2.79 2.62 -5.88
CA PRO A 181 2.95 2.80 -7.33
C PRO A 181 3.93 3.90 -7.74
N PHE A 182 4.46 4.69 -6.81
CA PHE A 182 5.46 5.72 -7.12
C PHE A 182 6.66 5.62 -6.20
N LYS A 183 7.86 5.90 -6.72
CA LYS A 183 9.14 6.00 -5.99
C LYS A 183 9.47 7.45 -5.68
N LEU A 184 10.12 7.68 -4.55
CA LEU A 184 10.65 8.99 -4.19
C LEU A 184 11.86 9.34 -5.06
N VAL A 185 11.85 10.53 -5.69
CA VAL A 185 13.01 11.10 -6.39
C VAL A 185 13.66 12.19 -5.53
N LYS A 186 12.83 13.06 -4.94
CA LYS A 186 13.27 14.12 -4.03
C LYS A 186 12.21 14.32 -2.98
N PHE A 187 12.59 14.29 -1.70
CA PHE A 187 11.78 14.83 -0.63
C PHE A 187 12.19 16.28 -0.36
N ASP A 188 11.21 17.16 -0.34
CA ASP A 188 11.37 18.57 -0.01
C ASP A 188 10.16 18.98 0.82
N ALA A 189 10.36 19.05 2.13
CA ALA A 189 9.32 19.26 3.12
C ALA A 189 8.69 20.65 3.06
N GLU A 190 9.44 21.64 2.57
CA GLU A 190 9.03 23.05 2.49
C GLU A 190 8.80 23.50 1.04
N GLY A 191 8.93 22.57 0.09
CA GLY A 191 8.90 22.85 -1.33
C GLY A 191 8.29 21.72 -2.14
N VAL A 192 8.94 21.39 -3.26
CA VAL A 192 8.40 20.42 -4.22
C VAL A 192 9.02 19.06 -4.01
N THR A 193 8.26 18.16 -3.41
CA THR A 193 8.53 16.72 -3.44
C THR A 193 8.26 16.17 -4.84
N LYS A 194 9.20 15.37 -5.38
CA LYS A 194 9.10 14.73 -6.68
C LYS A 194 9.05 13.21 -6.54
N LEU A 195 8.09 12.60 -7.23
CA LEU A 195 7.92 11.15 -7.33
C LEU A 195 7.98 10.72 -8.81
N VAL A 196 8.28 9.45 -9.05
CA VAL A 196 8.26 8.80 -10.38
C VAL A 196 7.51 7.47 -10.30
N ALA A 197 6.81 7.05 -11.35
CA ALA A 197 6.17 5.74 -11.41
C ALA A 197 7.20 4.62 -11.64
#